data_AF-A0A314KQC1-F1
#
_entry.id   AF-A0A314KQC1-F1
#
_cell.length_a   1.000
_cell.length_b   1.000
_cell.length_c   1.000
_cell.angle_alpha   90.00
_cell.angle_beta   90.00
_cell.angle_gamma   90.00
#
_symmetry.space_group_name_H-M   'P 1'
#
loop_
_entity.id
_entity.type
_entity.pdbx_description
1 polymer ?
#
loop_
_entity_poly.entity_id
_entity_poly.type
_entity_poly.pdbx_seq_one_letter_code
_entity_poly.pdbx_strand_id
1 'polypeptide(L)'
;MALSTNRTVNHLLKPLSAAICATRRLSSDTITVETSIPFTGHNIDPPSRTVETSANELMTFFKDMAEMRRMEIAADSLYKAKLIRGFCHLYDGQEAVAIGMEAAITKKDCIITAYRDHCLFLGRGGGLYESFAELMGRKNGCSKGKGGSMHFYKKESGFYGGHGIVGAQVPLGIGLAFAQKYSKEEHVTFAMYGDGAANQGQLFEALNMAALWDLPAILVCENNHCKIYTFFFFIRYTIRGRLVAG
;
A
#
# COMPACT_ATOMS: atom_id res chain seq x y z
N MET A 1 77.98 -17.17 14.18
CA MET A 1 77.19 -17.90 15.19
C MET A 1 75.80 -17.26 15.18
N ALA A 2 74.80 -18.00 14.65
CA ALA A 2 73.34 -17.81 14.76
C ALA A 2 72.71 -16.43 14.43
N LEU A 3 71.57 -16.30 13.73
CA LEU A 3 70.64 -17.20 13.06
C LEU A 3 69.74 -16.29 12.21
N SER A 4 69.72 -16.52 10.89
CA SER A 4 68.67 -16.01 10.00
C SER A 4 67.33 -16.61 10.41
N THR A 5 66.33 -15.78 10.68
CA THR A 5 64.95 -16.25 10.91
C THR A 5 64.00 -15.61 9.90
N ASN A 6 63.70 -16.40 8.87
CA ASN A 6 62.53 -16.27 8.01
C ASN A 6 61.27 -16.06 8.85
N ARG A 7 60.57 -14.94 8.68
CA ARG A 7 59.15 -14.82 9.06
C ARG A 7 58.28 -14.98 7.82
N THR A 8 57.80 -16.21 7.70
CA THR A 8 56.75 -16.68 6.80
C THR A 8 55.52 -15.78 6.88
N VAL A 9 55.06 -15.36 5.70
CA VAL A 9 53.79 -14.67 5.47
C VAL A 9 52.66 -15.66 5.82
N ASN A 10 51.96 -15.41 6.94
CA ASN A 10 50.73 -16.13 7.26
C ASN A 10 49.65 -15.74 6.24
N HIS A 11 49.42 -16.62 5.27
CA HIS A 11 48.21 -16.65 4.46
C HIS A 11 47.01 -16.88 5.39
N LEU A 12 46.39 -15.79 5.83
CA LEU A 12 45.07 -15.81 6.44
C LEU A 12 44.07 -16.33 5.38
N LEU A 13 43.66 -17.58 5.58
CA LEU A 13 42.60 -18.26 4.85
C LEU A 13 41.35 -17.35 4.83
N LYS A 14 40.99 -16.87 3.64
CA LYS A 14 39.68 -16.25 3.40
C LYS A 14 38.60 -17.32 3.68
N PRO A 15 37.51 -17.02 4.40
CA PRO A 15 36.44 -17.98 4.58
C PRO A 15 35.78 -18.23 3.22
N LEU A 16 36.03 -19.39 2.64
CA LEU A 16 35.26 -19.98 1.54
C LEU A 16 33.91 -20.42 2.09
N SER A 17 33.00 -19.46 2.24
CA SER A 17 31.57 -19.71 2.37
C SER A 17 30.81 -18.52 1.81
N ALA A 18 31.08 -18.22 0.54
CA ALA A 18 30.02 -17.68 -0.29
C ALA A 18 29.03 -18.83 -0.49
N ALA A 19 28.04 -18.93 0.40
CA ALA A 19 26.87 -19.72 0.12
C ALA A 19 26.29 -19.15 -1.18
N ILE A 20 26.52 -19.86 -2.28
CA ILE A 20 25.78 -19.65 -3.52
C ILE A 20 24.35 -20.01 -3.12
N CYS A 21 23.58 -19.01 -2.69
CA CYS A 21 22.15 -19.10 -2.63
C CYS A 21 21.74 -19.26 -4.10
N ALA A 22 21.64 -20.52 -4.55
CA ALA A 22 21.05 -20.82 -5.83
C ALA A 22 19.66 -20.21 -5.78
N THR A 23 19.48 -19.08 -6.44
CA THR A 23 18.17 -18.49 -6.67
C THR A 23 17.42 -19.51 -7.50
N ARG A 24 16.67 -20.39 -6.84
CA ARG A 24 15.68 -21.24 -7.49
C ARG A 24 14.77 -20.28 -8.25
N ARG A 25 14.82 -20.31 -9.58
CA ARG A 25 13.83 -19.61 -10.40
C ARG A 25 12.49 -20.23 -10.02
N LEU A 26 11.65 -19.44 -9.36
CA LEU A 26 10.30 -19.86 -9.03
C LEU A 26 9.53 -20.10 -10.33
N SER A 27 8.66 -21.09 -10.32
CA SER A 27 7.92 -21.45 -11.51
C SER A 27 6.94 -20.34 -11.90
N SER A 28 6.81 -20.10 -13.22
CA SER A 28 5.78 -19.25 -13.80
C SER A 28 4.49 -20.02 -14.09
N ASP A 29 4.40 -21.29 -13.70
CA ASP A 29 3.20 -22.10 -13.90
C ASP A 29 1.99 -21.48 -13.17
N THR A 30 0.85 -21.51 -13.84
CA THR A 30 -0.42 -21.02 -13.29
C THR A 30 -0.90 -21.96 -12.18
N ILE A 31 -1.22 -21.37 -11.03
CA ILE A 31 -1.76 -22.01 -9.84
C ILE A 31 -3.13 -21.38 -9.60
N THR A 32 -4.14 -22.22 -9.41
CA THR A 32 -5.47 -21.78 -9.03
C THR A 32 -5.60 -21.73 -7.51
N VAL A 33 -6.01 -20.60 -6.96
CA VAL A 33 -6.21 -20.38 -5.51
C VAL A 33 -7.65 -19.97 -5.26
N GLU A 34 -8.25 -20.52 -4.21
CA GLU A 34 -9.59 -20.13 -3.75
C GLU A 34 -9.49 -19.24 -2.51
N THR A 35 -10.26 -18.15 -2.48
CA THR A 35 -10.35 -17.28 -1.30
C THR A 35 -11.06 -17.99 -0.14
N SER A 36 -10.54 -17.83 1.07
CA SER A 36 -11.05 -18.49 2.28
C SER A 36 -12.40 -17.97 2.74
N ILE A 37 -12.71 -16.70 2.45
CA ILE A 37 -13.94 -16.02 2.89
C ILE A 37 -14.78 -15.68 1.65
N PRO A 38 -16.08 -16.05 1.62
CA PRO A 38 -16.96 -15.68 0.51
C PRO A 38 -17.25 -14.17 0.54
N PHE A 39 -17.30 -13.56 -0.65
CA PHE A 39 -17.71 -12.17 -0.79
C PHE A 39 -19.22 -12.02 -0.62
N THR A 40 -19.65 -10.99 0.10
CA THR A 40 -21.06 -10.64 0.22
C THR A 40 -21.37 -9.49 -0.74
N GLY A 41 -22.22 -9.75 -1.73
CA GLY A 41 -22.70 -8.74 -2.67
C GLY A 41 -23.86 -7.93 -2.09
N HIS A 42 -23.90 -6.62 -2.39
CA HIS A 42 -25.05 -5.75 -2.14
C HIS A 42 -25.43 -5.07 -3.44
N ASN A 43 -26.61 -5.38 -3.98
CA ASN A 43 -27.10 -4.95 -5.29
C ASN A 43 -26.23 -5.38 -6.50
N ILE A 44 -25.28 -6.30 -6.29
CA ILE A 44 -24.43 -6.90 -7.31
C ILE A 44 -24.19 -8.37 -6.97
N ASP A 45 -23.93 -9.19 -7.99
CA ASP A 45 -23.47 -10.55 -7.78
C ASP A 45 -22.06 -10.54 -7.17
N PRO A 46 -21.77 -11.42 -6.19
CA PRO A 46 -20.45 -11.50 -5.59
C PRO A 46 -19.41 -11.95 -6.63
N PRO A 47 -18.17 -11.42 -6.57
CA PRO A 47 -17.10 -11.85 -7.47
C PRO A 47 -16.72 -13.32 -7.25
N SER A 48 -16.10 -13.91 -8.28
CA SER A 48 -15.55 -15.27 -8.20
C SER A 48 -14.55 -15.39 -7.04
N ARG A 49 -14.56 -16.56 -6.39
CA ARG A 49 -13.61 -16.90 -5.32
C ARG A 49 -12.33 -17.54 -5.85
N THR A 50 -12.36 -17.97 -7.10
CA THR A 50 -11.25 -18.65 -7.75
C THR A 50 -10.44 -17.64 -8.54
N VAL A 51 -9.15 -17.55 -8.23
CA VAL A 51 -8.18 -16.66 -8.86
C VAL A 51 -7.01 -17.49 -9.40
N GLU A 52 -6.53 -17.11 -10.57
CA GLU A 52 -5.32 -17.68 -11.17
C GLU A 52 -4.12 -16.80 -10.83
N THR A 53 -3.03 -17.41 -10.36
CA THR A 53 -1.81 -16.71 -9.97
C THR A 53 -0.59 -17.58 -10.29
N SER A 54 0.63 -17.11 -10.00
CA SER A 54 1.86 -17.88 -10.16
C SER A 54 2.67 -17.88 -8.87
N ALA A 55 3.56 -18.87 -8.70
CA ALA A 55 4.44 -18.92 -7.54
C ALA A 55 5.36 -17.67 -7.46
N ASN A 56 5.76 -17.13 -8.62
CA ASN A 56 6.53 -15.87 -8.69
C ASN A 56 5.75 -14.66 -8.17
N GLU A 57 4.49 -14.54 -8.56
CA GLU A 57 3.62 -13.44 -8.14
C GLU A 57 3.35 -13.50 -6.64
N LEU A 58 2.95 -14.68 -6.12
CA LEU A 58 2.74 -14.88 -4.68
C LEU A 58 4.00 -14.59 -3.84
N MET A 59 5.17 -14.97 -4.34
CA MET A 59 6.44 -14.66 -3.69
C MET A 59 6.74 -13.15 -3.69
N THR A 60 6.31 -12.43 -4.72
CA THR A 60 6.44 -10.96 -4.79
C THR A 60 5.54 -10.32 -3.75
N PHE A 61 4.26 -10.70 -3.69
CA PHE A 61 3.34 -10.22 -2.65
C PHE A 61 3.84 -10.49 -1.24
N PHE A 62 4.38 -11.68 -0.99
CA PHE A 62 4.95 -12.02 0.32
C PHE A 62 6.13 -11.11 0.68
N LYS A 63 7.05 -10.87 -0.26
CA LYS A 63 8.21 -9.99 -0.03
C LYS A 63 7.78 -8.57 0.25
N ASP A 64 6.85 -8.04 -0.54
CA ASP A 64 6.39 -6.66 -0.39
C ASP A 64 5.66 -6.47 0.95
N MET A 65 4.76 -7.39 1.32
CA MET A 65 4.10 -7.36 2.63
C MET A 65 5.09 -7.53 3.79
N ALA A 66 6.11 -8.37 3.63
CA ALA A 66 7.15 -8.54 4.65
C ALA A 66 8.01 -7.26 4.80
N GLU A 67 8.34 -6.59 3.70
CA GLU A 67 9.06 -5.32 3.69
C GLU A 67 8.25 -4.22 4.39
N MET A 68 6.97 -4.09 4.02
CA MET A 68 6.00 -3.19 4.67
C MET A 68 5.91 -3.43 6.18
N ARG A 69 5.72 -4.68 6.60
CA ARG A 69 5.70 -5.06 8.03
C ARG A 69 6.98 -4.64 8.76
N ARG A 70 8.14 -4.87 8.14
CA ARG A 70 9.44 -4.52 8.74
C ARG A 70 9.65 -3.01 8.80
N MET A 71 9.19 -2.27 7.80
CA MET A 71 9.20 -0.80 7.82
C MET A 71 8.42 -0.29 9.04
N GLU A 72 7.20 -0.78 9.27
CA GLU A 72 6.36 -0.31 10.36
C GLU A 72 6.93 -0.67 11.75
N ILE A 73 7.45 -1.89 11.93
CA ILE A 73 8.14 -2.28 13.18
C ILE A 73 9.37 -1.41 13.45
N ALA A 74 10.12 -1.04 12.40
CA ALA A 74 11.24 -0.13 12.52
C ALA A 74 10.77 1.30 12.84
N ALA A 75 9.68 1.77 12.25
CA ALA A 75 9.07 3.06 12.56
C ALA A 75 8.62 3.13 14.03
N ASP A 76 8.00 2.09 14.57
CA ASP A 76 7.67 1.99 16.00
C ASP A 76 8.92 2.11 16.89
N SER A 77 9.98 1.40 16.54
CA SER A 77 11.25 1.45 17.28
C SER A 77 11.87 2.86 17.26
N LEU A 78 11.86 3.54 16.12
CA LEU A 78 12.36 4.91 15.97
C LEU A 78 11.47 5.94 16.68
N TYR A 79 10.16 5.69 16.72
CA TYR A 79 9.21 6.51 17.47
C TYR A 79 9.46 6.41 18.98
N LYS A 80 9.64 5.20 19.51
CA LYS A 80 10.03 4.96 20.91
C LYS A 80 11.38 5.59 21.26
N ALA A 81 12.33 5.57 20.31
CA ALA A 81 13.61 6.27 20.43
C ALA A 81 13.52 7.80 20.30
N LYS A 82 12.31 8.36 20.13
CA LYS A 82 12.04 9.81 19.95
C LYS A 82 12.67 10.42 18.71
N LEU A 83 13.05 9.60 17.74
CA LEU A 83 13.60 10.04 16.45
C LEU A 83 12.48 10.43 15.47
N ILE A 84 11.35 9.72 15.54
CA ILE A 84 10.08 10.14 14.95
C ILE A 84 9.28 10.85 16.04
N ARG A 85 8.62 11.95 15.70
CA ARG A 85 7.85 12.79 16.64
C ARG A 85 6.46 13.08 16.10
N GLY A 86 5.56 13.48 16.97
CA GLY A 86 4.19 13.83 16.58
C GLY A 86 3.34 12.57 16.38
N PHE A 87 2.69 12.44 15.24
CA PHE A 87 1.86 11.29 14.91
C PHE A 87 2.65 10.20 14.19
N CYS A 88 2.30 8.94 14.42
CA CYS A 88 2.82 7.77 13.71
C CYS A 88 1.75 6.68 13.70
N HIS A 89 1.08 6.48 12.56
CA HIS A 89 0.00 5.49 12.43
C HIS A 89 0.49 4.29 11.62
N LEU A 90 0.82 3.21 12.31
CA LEU A 90 1.42 2.03 11.70
C LEU A 90 0.40 1.20 10.93
N TYR A 91 0.70 0.76 9.72
CA TYR A 91 -0.20 -0.03 8.87
C TYR A 91 0.05 -1.55 9.01
N ASP A 92 0.77 -1.98 10.05
CA ASP A 92 1.07 -3.40 10.27
C ASP A 92 -0.19 -4.22 10.56
N GLY A 93 -0.37 -5.31 9.80
CA GLY A 93 -1.56 -6.15 9.84
C GLY A 93 -2.59 -5.86 8.74
N GLN A 94 -2.43 -4.77 7.98
CA GLN A 94 -3.30 -4.43 6.84
C GLN A 94 -2.57 -4.51 5.49
N GLU A 95 -1.33 -5.04 5.43
CA GLU A 95 -0.49 -5.02 4.22
C GLU A 95 -1.14 -5.70 3.01
N ALA A 96 -1.96 -6.72 3.25
CA ALA A 96 -2.72 -7.41 2.21
C ALA A 96 -3.71 -6.48 1.49
N VAL A 97 -4.22 -5.44 2.16
CA VAL A 97 -5.08 -4.42 1.54
C VAL A 97 -4.27 -3.59 0.55
N ALA A 98 -3.11 -3.08 0.98
CA ALA A 98 -2.25 -2.25 0.12
C ALA A 98 -1.75 -3.02 -1.10
N ILE A 99 -1.23 -4.23 -0.91
CA ILE A 99 -0.71 -5.06 -2.01
C ILE A 99 -1.82 -5.65 -2.87
N GLY A 100 -2.93 -6.11 -2.27
CA GLY A 100 -4.07 -6.62 -3.02
C GLY A 100 -4.71 -5.56 -3.90
N MET A 101 -4.86 -4.33 -3.39
CA MET A 101 -5.31 -3.21 -4.22
C MET A 101 -4.31 -2.89 -5.33
N GLU A 102 -3.02 -2.80 -5.01
CA GLU A 102 -2.01 -2.44 -6.00
C GLU A 102 -1.87 -3.48 -7.12
N ALA A 103 -2.07 -4.77 -6.82
CA ALA A 103 -2.07 -5.84 -7.82
C ALA A 103 -3.23 -5.73 -8.82
N ALA A 104 -4.38 -5.20 -8.39
CA ALA A 104 -5.59 -5.12 -9.22
C ALA A 104 -5.69 -3.82 -10.05
N ILE A 105 -4.78 -2.85 -9.85
CA ILE A 105 -4.89 -1.50 -10.44
C ILE A 105 -3.63 -1.11 -11.22
N THR A 106 -3.70 0.01 -11.91
CA THR A 106 -2.56 0.60 -12.61
C THR A 106 -2.02 1.83 -11.86
N LYS A 107 -0.81 2.27 -12.22
CA LYS A 107 -0.23 3.52 -11.68
C LYS A 107 -0.97 4.80 -12.12
N LYS A 108 -1.90 4.69 -13.07
CA LYS A 108 -2.75 5.79 -13.54
C LYS A 108 -4.04 5.93 -12.72
N ASP A 109 -4.47 4.86 -12.05
CA ASP A 109 -5.57 4.91 -11.11
C ASP A 109 -5.16 5.74 -9.89
N CYS A 110 -6.10 6.49 -9.34
CA CYS A 110 -5.82 7.40 -8.23
C CYS A 110 -6.14 6.70 -6.90
N ILE A 111 -5.31 6.87 -5.88
CA ILE A 111 -5.60 6.45 -4.50
C ILE A 111 -5.50 7.67 -3.60
N ILE A 112 -6.51 7.84 -2.73
CA ILE A 112 -6.52 8.81 -1.66
C ILE A 112 -7.00 8.14 -0.37
N THR A 113 -6.33 8.39 0.75
CA THR A 113 -6.59 7.68 2.01
C THR A 113 -6.48 8.61 3.23
N ALA A 114 -6.76 8.08 4.41
CA ALA A 114 -6.57 8.78 5.69
C ALA A 114 -5.08 8.76 6.11
N TYR A 115 -4.80 9.14 7.35
CA TYR A 115 -3.44 9.29 7.89
C TYR A 115 -2.66 7.98 8.15
N ARG A 116 -3.18 6.82 7.74
CA ARG A 116 -2.52 5.51 7.88
C ARG A 116 -2.15 5.00 6.48
N ASP A 117 -1.05 5.51 5.97
CA ASP A 117 -0.83 5.57 4.52
C ASP A 117 0.56 5.11 4.07
N HIS A 118 1.45 4.75 5.00
CA HIS A 118 2.84 4.39 4.72
C HIS A 118 2.97 3.23 3.71
N CYS A 119 2.20 2.15 3.91
CA CYS A 119 2.23 0.98 3.03
C CYS A 119 1.61 1.26 1.66
N LEU A 120 0.57 2.10 1.60
CA LEU A 120 0.00 2.54 0.32
C LEU A 120 1.02 3.38 -0.44
N PHE A 121 1.74 4.28 0.22
CA PHE A 121 2.83 5.04 -0.40
C PHE A 121 3.92 4.12 -0.98
N LEU A 122 4.37 3.11 -0.23
CA LEU A 122 5.31 2.11 -0.73
C LEU A 122 4.73 1.35 -1.94
N GLY A 123 3.49 0.87 -1.86
CA GLY A 123 2.80 0.19 -2.96
C GLY A 123 2.72 1.05 -4.22
N ARG A 124 2.53 2.36 -4.08
CA ARG A 124 2.56 3.33 -5.19
C ARG A 124 3.96 3.64 -5.72
N GLY A 125 4.98 2.91 -5.27
CA GLY A 125 6.37 3.03 -5.72
C GLY A 125 7.18 4.00 -4.86
N GLY A 126 6.69 4.33 -3.67
CA GLY A 126 7.46 5.01 -2.64
C GLY A 126 8.67 4.18 -2.21
N GLY A 127 9.79 4.83 -1.91
CA GLY A 127 11.00 4.17 -1.42
C GLY A 127 11.11 4.19 0.11
N LEU A 128 11.67 3.14 0.69
CA LEU A 128 11.91 3.07 2.15
C LEU A 128 12.74 4.26 2.66
N TYR A 129 13.78 4.65 1.93
CA TYR A 129 14.67 5.74 2.34
C TYR A 129 13.93 7.08 2.41
N GLU A 130 13.12 7.41 1.40
CA GLU A 130 12.32 8.64 1.40
C GLU A 130 11.25 8.59 2.51
N SER A 131 10.68 7.41 2.78
CA SER A 131 9.70 7.26 3.85
C SER A 131 10.28 7.52 5.23
N PHE A 132 11.41 6.89 5.58
CA PHE A 132 12.05 7.14 6.87
C PHE A 132 12.59 8.57 6.97
N ALA A 133 13.08 9.14 5.87
CA ALA A 133 13.49 10.54 5.84
C ALA A 133 12.31 11.47 6.16
N GLU A 134 11.10 11.20 5.63
CA GLU A 134 9.92 12.00 5.92
C GLU A 134 9.45 11.82 7.37
N LEU A 135 9.36 10.58 7.86
CA LEU A 135 8.97 10.27 9.25
C LEU A 135 9.90 10.94 10.27
N MET A 136 11.19 11.03 9.98
CA MET A 136 12.18 11.68 10.83
C MET A 136 12.33 13.20 10.57
N GLY A 137 11.48 13.80 9.72
CA GLY A 137 11.49 15.23 9.42
C GLY A 137 12.77 15.71 8.72
N ARG A 138 13.30 14.91 7.79
CA ARG A 138 14.54 15.20 7.05
C ARG A 138 14.23 15.71 5.65
N LYS A 139 15.14 16.53 5.11
CA LYS A 139 15.00 17.18 3.79
C LYS A 139 14.80 16.22 2.61
N ASN A 140 15.24 14.97 2.75
CA ASN A 140 15.16 13.93 1.72
C ASN A 140 13.85 13.14 1.77
N GLY A 141 12.92 13.51 2.66
CA GLY A 141 11.59 12.91 2.67
C GLY A 141 10.76 13.29 1.44
N CYS A 142 9.72 12.51 1.15
CA CYS A 142 8.83 12.74 0.00
C CYS A 142 8.19 14.15 0.00
N SER A 143 7.97 14.72 1.18
CA SER A 143 7.45 16.09 1.41
C SER A 143 8.52 17.01 2.02
N LYS A 144 9.81 16.67 1.85
CA LYS A 144 10.98 17.40 2.39
C LYS A 144 10.97 17.56 3.91
N GLY A 145 10.35 16.62 4.63
CA GLY A 145 10.24 16.61 6.09
C GLY A 145 9.19 17.57 6.65
N LYS A 146 8.27 18.07 5.80
CA LYS A 146 7.20 18.99 6.19
C LYS A 146 5.87 18.28 6.47
N GLY A 147 5.66 17.09 5.89
CA GLY A 147 4.43 16.33 6.03
C GLY A 147 4.44 15.45 7.28
N GLY A 148 5.56 14.75 7.50
CA GLY A 148 5.62 13.71 8.55
C GLY A 148 4.70 12.53 8.23
N SER A 149 4.35 11.75 9.28
CA SER A 149 3.65 10.46 9.11
C SER A 149 2.34 10.53 8.34
N MET A 150 1.55 11.60 8.51
CA MET A 150 0.18 11.62 7.99
C MET A 150 0.07 12.09 6.54
N HIS A 151 1.17 12.50 5.89
CA HIS A 151 1.14 13.35 4.71
C HIS A 151 2.15 12.90 3.64
N PHE A 152 2.02 11.65 3.21
CA PHE A 152 2.78 11.11 2.09
C PHE A 152 2.05 11.35 0.77
N TYR A 153 2.75 11.84 -0.24
CA TYR A 153 2.17 12.09 -1.56
C TYR A 153 3.10 11.53 -2.64
N LYS A 154 2.52 10.99 -3.72
CA LYS A 154 3.27 10.54 -4.90
C LYS A 154 2.43 10.73 -6.16
N LYS A 155 2.41 11.97 -6.65
CA LYS A 155 1.55 12.39 -7.77
C LYS A 155 1.83 11.59 -9.04
N GLU A 156 3.10 11.27 -9.30
CA GLU A 156 3.56 10.56 -10.49
C GLU A 156 2.93 9.16 -10.60
N SER A 157 2.60 8.57 -9.45
CA SER A 157 1.93 7.29 -9.32
C SER A 157 0.50 7.47 -8.78
N GLY A 158 -0.18 8.58 -9.04
CA GLY A 158 -1.58 8.76 -8.66
C GLY A 158 -1.89 8.63 -7.17
N PHE A 159 -0.94 8.88 -6.27
CA PHE A 159 -1.16 8.82 -4.82
C PHE A 159 -1.33 10.22 -4.24
N TYR A 160 -2.55 10.51 -3.78
CA TYR A 160 -3.00 11.87 -3.44
C TYR A 160 -2.98 12.19 -1.95
N GLY A 161 -2.35 11.35 -1.12
CA GLY A 161 -2.14 11.72 0.27
C GLY A 161 -2.66 10.73 1.28
N GLY A 162 -2.01 10.76 2.43
CA GLY A 162 -2.68 10.64 3.71
C GLY A 162 -3.30 11.97 4.16
N HIS A 163 -4.52 11.89 4.68
CA HIS A 163 -5.26 13.02 5.19
C HIS A 163 -5.51 12.88 6.69
N GLY A 164 -5.11 13.91 7.45
CA GLY A 164 -5.25 13.96 8.91
C GLY A 164 -6.68 14.23 9.42
N ILE A 165 -7.56 14.77 8.58
CA ILE A 165 -8.94 15.08 8.94
C ILE A 165 -9.84 13.91 8.55
N VAL A 166 -10.43 13.26 9.54
CA VAL A 166 -11.27 12.06 9.37
C VAL A 166 -12.44 12.34 8.43
N GLY A 167 -12.50 11.61 7.31
CA GLY A 167 -13.58 11.68 6.32
C GLY A 167 -13.37 12.73 5.22
N ALA A 168 -12.48 13.69 5.41
CA ALA A 168 -12.23 14.77 4.44
C ALA A 168 -11.68 14.27 3.10
N GLN A 169 -10.97 13.14 3.11
CA GLN A 169 -10.40 12.56 1.90
C GLN A 169 -11.47 11.98 0.95
N VAL A 170 -12.67 11.66 1.45
CA VAL A 170 -13.69 11.01 0.64
C VAL A 170 -14.29 11.98 -0.39
N PRO A 171 -14.79 13.17 -0.01
CA PRO A 171 -15.19 14.18 -0.99
C PRO A 171 -14.06 14.58 -1.96
N LEU A 172 -12.81 14.64 -1.47
CA LEU A 172 -11.65 14.92 -2.32
C LEU A 172 -11.44 13.82 -3.38
N GLY A 173 -11.57 12.55 -2.99
CA GLY A 173 -11.53 11.42 -3.92
C GLY A 173 -12.64 11.46 -4.96
N ILE A 174 -13.85 11.86 -4.57
CA ILE A 174 -14.94 12.08 -5.53
C ILE A 174 -14.62 13.23 -6.48
N GLY A 175 -13.97 14.29 -6.01
CA GLY A 175 -13.46 15.36 -6.86
C GLY A 175 -12.40 14.89 -7.88
N LEU A 176 -11.51 13.98 -7.48
CA LEU A 176 -10.54 13.34 -8.39
C LEU A 176 -11.24 12.48 -9.44
N ALA A 177 -12.23 11.67 -9.04
CA ALA A 177 -13.03 10.88 -9.97
C ALA A 177 -13.81 11.76 -10.96
N PHE A 178 -14.35 12.89 -10.48
CA PHE A 178 -14.98 13.88 -11.34
C PHE A 178 -13.98 14.44 -12.37
N ALA A 179 -12.76 14.79 -11.94
CA ALA A 179 -11.72 15.27 -12.84
C ALA A 179 -11.34 14.23 -13.90
N GLN A 180 -11.20 12.95 -13.51
CA GLN A 180 -10.94 11.85 -14.46
C GLN A 180 -12.06 11.73 -15.50
N LYS A 181 -13.33 11.75 -15.05
CA LYS A 181 -14.49 11.72 -15.96
C LYS A 181 -14.53 12.94 -16.88
N TYR A 182 -14.27 14.12 -16.33
CA TYR A 182 -14.28 15.39 -17.07
C TYR A 182 -13.19 15.41 -18.15
N SER A 183 -12.00 14.91 -17.83
CA SER A 183 -10.87 14.77 -18.75
C SER A 183 -10.99 13.57 -19.70
N LYS A 184 -12.06 12.77 -19.59
CA LYS A 184 -12.30 11.54 -20.37
C LYS A 184 -11.17 10.51 -20.22
N GLU A 185 -10.60 10.43 -19.02
CA GLU A 185 -9.61 9.43 -18.67
C GLU A 185 -10.33 8.11 -18.32
N GLU A 186 -9.83 6.99 -18.83
CA GLU A 186 -10.35 5.65 -18.52
C GLU A 186 -9.66 5.08 -17.26
N HIS A 187 -9.65 5.87 -16.19
CA HIS A 187 -9.03 5.55 -14.91
C HIS A 187 -10.03 5.68 -13.77
N VAL A 188 -9.75 5.00 -12.66
CA VAL A 188 -10.63 4.96 -11.50
C VAL A 188 -9.94 5.62 -10.31
N THR A 189 -10.72 6.26 -9.44
CA THR A 189 -10.23 6.76 -8.16
C THR A 189 -10.71 5.90 -7.01
N PHE A 190 -9.78 5.43 -6.18
CA PHE A 190 -10.02 4.74 -4.93
C PHE A 190 -10.00 5.73 -3.77
N ALA A 191 -11.16 5.96 -3.17
CA ALA A 191 -11.33 6.81 -1.99
C ALA A 191 -11.44 5.93 -0.74
N MET A 192 -10.34 5.83 0.01
CA MET A 192 -10.23 4.96 1.18
C MET A 192 -10.60 5.69 2.47
N TYR A 193 -11.28 4.99 3.37
CA TYR A 193 -11.67 5.50 4.68
C TYR A 193 -11.80 4.37 5.70
N GLY A 194 -11.61 4.65 7.00
CA GLY A 194 -11.81 3.64 8.05
C GLY A 194 -13.28 3.49 8.46
N ASP A 195 -13.60 2.42 9.16
CA ASP A 195 -14.89 2.19 9.83
C ASP A 195 -15.37 3.40 10.66
N GLY A 196 -14.47 4.00 11.45
CA GLY A 196 -14.81 5.20 12.23
C GLY A 196 -15.18 6.42 11.37
N ALA A 197 -14.61 6.51 10.16
CA ALA A 197 -14.92 7.57 9.21
C ALA A 197 -16.23 7.31 8.43
N ALA A 198 -16.75 6.08 8.44
CA ALA A 198 -18.00 5.72 7.76
C ALA A 198 -19.23 6.47 8.30
N ASN A 199 -19.14 7.01 9.53
CA ASN A 199 -20.21 7.78 10.16
C ASN A 199 -20.12 9.29 9.90
N GLN A 200 -19.19 9.75 9.06
CA GLN A 200 -19.06 11.17 8.73
C GLN A 200 -20.12 11.61 7.71
N GLY A 201 -20.82 12.72 7.98
CA GLY A 201 -21.88 13.23 7.10
C GLY A 201 -21.41 13.47 5.65
N GLN A 202 -20.22 14.05 5.50
CA GLN A 202 -19.60 14.30 4.18
C GLN A 202 -19.38 13.03 3.34
N LEU A 203 -19.30 11.85 3.96
CA LEU A 203 -19.24 10.57 3.22
C LEU A 203 -20.54 10.33 2.45
N PHE A 204 -21.69 10.55 3.10
CA PHE A 204 -23.01 10.33 2.49
C PHE A 204 -23.30 11.38 1.41
N GLU A 205 -22.88 12.62 1.63
CA GLU A 205 -22.94 13.66 0.60
C GLU A 205 -22.11 13.27 -0.63
N ALA A 206 -20.86 12.83 -0.40
CA ALA A 206 -19.97 12.38 -1.47
C ALA A 206 -20.52 11.16 -2.23
N LEU A 207 -21.11 10.19 -1.52
CA LEU A 207 -21.79 9.03 -2.12
C LEU A 207 -22.96 9.44 -3.02
N ASN A 208 -23.81 10.36 -2.54
CA ASN A 208 -24.94 10.85 -3.32
C ASN A 208 -24.47 11.53 -4.61
N MET A 209 -23.43 12.38 -4.53
CA MET A 209 -22.87 13.06 -5.70
C MET A 209 -22.18 12.09 -6.68
N ALA A 210 -21.44 11.10 -6.16
CA ALA A 210 -20.80 10.08 -6.98
C ALA A 210 -21.82 9.26 -7.78
N ALA A 211 -22.92 8.87 -7.15
CA ALA A 211 -24.02 8.15 -7.79
C ALA A 211 -24.77 9.04 -8.79
N LEU A 212 -25.14 10.27 -8.40
CA LEU A 212 -25.86 11.22 -9.25
C LEU A 212 -25.12 11.53 -10.55
N TRP A 213 -23.80 11.66 -10.48
CA TRP A 213 -22.96 11.99 -11.62
C TRP A 213 -22.30 10.78 -12.27
N ASP A 214 -22.60 9.56 -11.83
CA ASP A 214 -22.05 8.30 -12.36
C ASP A 214 -20.51 8.37 -12.47
N LEU A 215 -19.85 8.69 -11.36
CA LEU A 215 -18.41 8.94 -11.33
C LEU A 215 -17.59 7.65 -11.25
N PRO A 216 -16.38 7.63 -11.84
CA PRO A 216 -15.47 6.49 -11.77
C PRO A 216 -14.75 6.43 -10.41
N ALA A 217 -15.52 6.27 -9.33
CA ALA A 217 -15.02 6.21 -7.97
C ALA A 217 -15.31 4.85 -7.32
N ILE A 218 -14.33 4.30 -6.62
CA ILE A 218 -14.48 3.14 -5.74
C ILE A 218 -14.24 3.62 -4.32
N LEU A 219 -15.27 3.53 -3.48
CA LEU A 219 -15.15 3.82 -2.06
C LEU A 219 -14.73 2.55 -1.33
N VAL A 220 -13.59 2.61 -0.63
CA VAL A 220 -13.02 1.46 0.08
C VAL A 220 -13.06 1.73 1.58
N CYS A 221 -13.87 0.95 2.30
CA CYS A 221 -13.88 0.98 3.75
C CYS A 221 -12.84 -0.02 4.30
N GLU A 222 -11.87 0.48 5.06
CA GLU A 222 -10.96 -0.36 5.86
C GLU A 222 -11.58 -0.65 7.21
N ASN A 223 -12.43 -1.68 7.28
CA ASN A 223 -13.15 -1.99 8.51
C ASN A 223 -12.33 -2.86 9.46
N ASN A 224 -11.80 -2.20 10.49
CA ASN A 224 -10.95 -2.79 11.49
C ASN A 224 -11.65 -3.02 12.83
N HIS A 225 -12.94 -3.33 12.85
CA HIS A 225 -13.67 -3.92 14.00
C HIS A 225 -13.24 -3.40 15.40
N CYS A 226 -13.01 -2.08 15.52
CA CYS A 226 -12.19 -1.37 16.52
C CYS A 226 -10.67 -1.47 16.32
N LYS A 227 -10.09 -0.67 15.40
CA LYS A 227 -8.64 -0.57 15.17
C LYS A 227 -7.88 -1.90 15.09
N ILE A 228 -8.39 -2.95 14.44
CA ILE A 228 -7.70 -4.04 13.71
C ILE A 228 -8.72 -4.99 13.03
N TYR A 229 -8.38 -5.44 11.81
CA TYR A 229 -9.10 -6.21 10.76
C TYR A 229 -9.52 -5.35 9.55
N THR A 230 -9.82 -5.88 8.38
CA THR A 230 -10.31 -5.05 7.25
C THR A 230 -11.37 -5.85 6.55
N PHE A 231 -12.62 -5.42 6.66
CA PHE A 231 -13.70 -5.91 5.82
C PHE A 231 -13.75 -5.07 4.54
N PHE A 232 -13.56 -5.69 3.39
CA PHE A 232 -13.68 -5.04 2.09
C PHE A 232 -15.16 -4.76 1.80
N PHE A 233 -15.54 -3.48 1.72
CA PHE A 233 -16.81 -3.08 1.10
C PHE A 233 -16.50 -2.49 -0.27
N PHE A 234 -17.01 -3.12 -1.33
CA PHE A 234 -16.89 -2.64 -2.70
C PHE A 234 -18.24 -2.06 -3.11
N ILE A 235 -18.39 -0.72 -3.09
CA ILE A 235 -19.49 -0.08 -3.82
C ILE A 235 -18.96 0.17 -5.23
N ARG A 236 -19.31 -0.73 -6.15
CA ARG A 236 -19.13 -0.49 -7.58
C ARG A 236 -20.36 0.22 -8.10
N TYR A 237 -20.22 1.48 -8.51
CA TYR A 237 -21.10 2.02 -9.55
C TYR A 237 -20.49 1.67 -10.91
N THR A 238 -21.30 1.03 -11.73
CA THR A 238 -20.90 0.35 -12.97
C THR A 238 -20.34 1.33 -13.99
N ILE A 239 -19.02 1.48 -14.05
CA ILE A 239 -18.37 1.95 -15.28
C ILE A 239 -18.52 0.81 -16.29
N ARG A 240 -19.30 1.07 -17.35
CA ARG A 240 -19.46 0.25 -18.57
C ARG A 240 -18.37 -0.82 -18.77
N GLY A 241 -18.72 -2.07 -18.44
CA GLY A 241 -18.24 -3.26 -19.16
C GLY A 241 -16.79 -3.73 -18.95
N ARG A 242 -15.96 -3.12 -18.10
CA ARG A 242 -14.62 -3.65 -17.81
C ARG A 242 -14.57 -4.24 -16.41
N LEU A 243 -14.78 -5.55 -16.29
CA LEU A 243 -14.40 -6.31 -15.10
C LEU A 243 -12.91 -6.01 -14.81
N VAL A 244 -12.62 -5.35 -13.69
CA VAL A 244 -11.30 -5.49 -13.09
C VAL A 244 -11.39 -6.80 -12.32
N ALA A 245 -11.20 -7.88 -13.07
CA ALA A 245 -10.96 -9.21 -12.57
C ALA A 245 -9.47 -9.45 -12.79
N GLY A 246 -8.75 -9.51 -11.68
CA GLY A 246 -7.40 -10.03 -11.54
C GLY A 246 -7.41 -10.74 -10.20
#